data_AF-T0Z6Z6-F1
#
_entry.id   AF-T0Z6Z6-F1
#
_cell.length_a   1.000
_cell.length_b   1.000
_cell.length_c   1.000
_cell.angle_alpha   90.00
_cell.angle_beta   90.00
_cell.angle_gamma   90.00
#
_symmetry.space_group_name_H-M   'P 1'
#
loop_
_entity.id
_entity.type
_entity.pdbx_description
1 polymer ?
#
loop_
_entity_poly.entity_id
_entity_poly.type
_entity_poly.pdbx_seq_one_letter_code
_entity_poly.pdbx_strand_id
1 'polypeptide(L)'
;QVSPPLREREQAAFFSGRGGEAPGYGKIEVFPERRSLRSEWIHVCLTEGKNREIRNFLCWYGYQVLHLIRLSFGPFELGKIAPGEIVDFSGRAGEAGVRWVNWTRAE
;
A
#
# COMPACT_ATOMS: atom_id res chain seq x y z
N GLN A 1 -6.82 -4.26 -0.03
CA GLN A 1 -7.98 -4.64 -0.88
C GLN A 1 -9.09 -3.61 -0.74
N VAL A 2 -9.59 -3.12 -1.87
CA VAL A 2 -10.65 -2.12 -1.98
C VAL A 2 -11.86 -2.65 -2.75
N SER A 3 -13.03 -2.10 -2.46
CA SER A 3 -14.28 -2.30 -3.19
C SER A 3 -14.97 -0.95 -3.42
N PRO A 4 -15.48 -0.66 -4.64
CA PRO A 4 -15.33 -1.44 -5.88
C PRO A 4 -13.86 -1.46 -6.39
N PRO A 5 -13.53 -2.20 -7.46
CA PRO A 5 -12.24 -2.05 -8.14
C PRO A 5 -11.97 -0.60 -8.58
N LEU A 6 -10.71 -0.20 -8.62
CA LEU A 6 -10.31 1.17 -8.97
C LEU A 6 -10.76 1.56 -10.39
N ARG A 7 -11.27 2.77 -10.57
CA ARG A 7 -11.58 3.32 -11.90
C ARG A 7 -10.28 3.69 -12.61
N GLU A 8 -10.23 3.53 -13.94
CA GLU A 8 -9.05 3.85 -14.77
C GLU A 8 -8.49 5.26 -14.53
N ARG A 9 -9.37 6.26 -14.44
CA ARG A 9 -9.00 7.66 -14.18
C ARG A 9 -8.26 7.84 -12.84
N GLU A 10 -8.58 7.03 -11.84
CA GLU A 10 -8.01 7.12 -10.49
C GLU A 10 -6.71 6.34 -10.40
N GLN A 11 -6.56 5.25 -11.15
CA GLN A 11 -5.27 4.58 -11.32
C GLN A 11 -4.22 5.60 -11.80
N ALA A 12 -4.49 6.29 -12.91
CA ALA A 12 -3.57 7.29 -13.46
C ALA A 12 -3.25 8.43 -12.47
N ALA A 13 -4.24 8.88 -11.69
CA ALA A 13 -4.05 9.91 -10.68
C ALA A 13 -3.14 9.44 -9.53
N PHE A 14 -3.38 8.26 -8.96
CA PHE A 14 -2.59 7.73 -7.84
C PHE A 14 -1.16 7.36 -8.23
N PHE A 15 -0.92 6.95 -9.48
CA PHE A 15 0.44 6.65 -9.98
C PHE A 15 1.31 7.88 -10.18
N SER A 16 0.71 9.03 -10.53
CA SER A 16 1.48 10.24 -10.87
C SER A 16 1.96 11.03 -9.65
N GLY A 17 1.70 10.54 -8.43
CA GLY A 17 1.92 11.31 -7.20
C GLY A 17 0.95 12.48 -7.03
N ARG A 18 0.00 12.66 -7.97
CA ARG A 18 -1.18 13.52 -7.85
C ARG A 18 -2.36 12.76 -7.24
N GLY A 19 -2.03 11.79 -6.39
CA GLY A 19 -2.98 10.86 -5.82
C GLY A 19 -3.92 11.60 -4.89
N GLY A 20 -4.93 12.23 -5.48
CA GLY A 20 -5.99 12.91 -4.80
C GLY A 20 -5.59 14.06 -3.89
N GLU A 21 -5.84 15.31 -4.29
CA GLU A 21 -5.82 16.43 -3.36
C GLU A 21 -6.96 16.27 -2.34
N ALA A 22 -6.74 15.45 -1.32
CA ALA A 22 -7.55 15.39 -0.13
C ALA A 22 -6.88 16.33 0.90
N PRO A 23 -7.59 17.32 1.46
CA PRO A 23 -7.01 18.26 2.40
C PRO A 23 -6.36 17.53 3.58
N GLY A 24 -5.06 17.79 3.79
CA GLY A 24 -4.31 17.26 4.93
C GLY A 24 -3.68 15.88 4.74
N TYR A 25 -3.63 15.33 3.53
CA TYR A 25 -2.87 14.10 3.20
C TYR A 25 -1.61 14.43 2.40
N GLY A 26 -0.52 13.74 2.69
CA GLY A 26 0.75 13.82 1.99
C GLY A 26 0.77 12.93 0.75
N LYS A 27 1.97 12.69 0.21
CA LYS A 27 2.13 11.86 -0.99
C LYS A 27 1.74 10.41 -0.69
N ILE A 28 0.72 9.91 -1.38
CA ILE A 28 0.31 8.51 -1.36
C ILE A 28 0.48 7.94 -2.77
N GLU A 29 1.27 6.88 -2.89
CA GLU A 29 1.46 6.14 -4.13
C GLU A 29 0.62 4.87 -4.08
N VAL A 30 -0.10 4.57 -5.16
CA VAL A 30 -0.96 3.38 -5.24
C VAL A 30 -0.62 2.61 -6.51
N PHE A 31 -0.45 1.30 -6.37
CA PHE A 31 -0.17 0.38 -7.46
C PHE A 31 -1.24 -0.74 -7.45
N PRO A 32 -1.95 -0.99 -8.56
CA PRO A 32 -2.84 -2.13 -8.70
C PRO A 32 -2.03 -3.42 -8.71
N GLU A 33 -2.60 -4.46 -8.12
CA GLU A 33 -1.99 -5.79 -8.07
C GLU A 33 -2.91 -6.81 -8.72
N ARG A 34 -3.97 -7.20 -8.01
CA ARG A 34 -4.88 -8.25 -8.44
C ARG A 34 -6.32 -7.75 -8.43
N ARG A 35 -6.92 -7.71 -9.61
CA ARG A 35 -8.31 -7.33 -9.81
C ARG A 35 -9.25 -8.54 -9.79
N SER A 36 -10.45 -8.34 -9.28
CA SER A 36 -11.59 -9.25 -9.35
C SER A 36 -12.85 -8.46 -9.70
N LEU A 37 -13.97 -9.14 -9.93
CA LEU A 37 -15.22 -8.49 -10.35
C LEU A 37 -15.74 -7.45 -9.35
N ARG A 38 -15.54 -7.69 -8.04
CA ARG A 38 -16.10 -6.86 -6.96
C ARG A 38 -15.06 -6.13 -6.12
N SER A 39 -13.78 -6.44 -6.30
CA SER A 39 -12.72 -5.88 -5.47
C SER A 39 -11.37 -5.93 -6.17
N GLU A 40 -10.43 -5.14 -5.67
CA GLU A 40 -9.07 -5.07 -6.18
C GLU A 40 -8.06 -4.99 -5.05
N TRP A 41 -7.00 -5.77 -5.16
CA TRP A 41 -5.81 -5.60 -4.34
C TRP A 41 -4.95 -4.49 -4.93
N ILE A 42 -4.48 -3.63 -4.03
CA ILE A 42 -3.65 -2.48 -4.33
C ILE A 42 -2.52 -2.44 -3.30
N HIS A 43 -1.32 -2.12 -3.77
CA HIS A 43 -0.19 -1.73 -2.94
C HIS A 43 -0.27 -0.23 -2.71
N VAL A 44 0.01 0.19 -1.47
CA VAL A 44 -0.02 1.60 -1.08
C VAL A 44 1.27 1.92 -0.35
N CYS A 45 1.96 2.97 -0.80
CA CYS A 45 3.15 3.50 -0.15
C CYS A 45 2.85 4.93 0.33
N LEU A 46 3.21 5.21 1.57
CA LEU A 46 3.08 6.53 2.19
C LEU A 46 4.27 6.74 3.12
N THR A 47 4.66 8.00 3.29
CA THR A 47 5.78 8.39 4.17
C THR A 47 5.31 8.83 5.56
N GLU A 48 4.03 9.17 5.70
CA GLU A 48 3.38 9.44 6.97
C GLU A 48 2.56 8.25 7.47
N GLY A 49 1.97 8.37 8.66
CA GLY A 49 1.21 7.30 9.29
C GLY A 49 0.10 7.84 10.18
N LYS A 50 -0.71 8.77 9.66
CA LYS A 50 -1.83 9.34 10.42
C LYS A 50 -2.87 8.26 10.73
N ASN A 51 -3.64 8.48 11.79
CA ASN A 51 -4.65 7.53 12.23
C ASN A 51 -5.66 7.24 11.10
N ARG A 52 -5.68 5.98 10.64
CA ARG A 52 -6.57 5.46 9.59
C ARG A 52 -6.44 6.20 8.25
N GLU A 53 -5.30 6.80 7.99
CA GLU A 53 -5.00 7.57 6.78
C GLU A 53 -5.46 6.92 5.47
N ILE A 54 -4.98 5.70 5.20
CA ILE A 54 -5.34 4.94 3.98
C ILE A 54 -6.87 4.73 3.89
N ARG A 55 -7.53 4.43 5.02
CA ARG A 55 -8.96 4.17 5.03
C ARG A 55 -9.76 5.44 4.79
N ASN A 56 -9.36 6.55 5.39
CA ASN A 56 -10.04 7.83 5.25
C ASN A 56 -9.83 8.41 3.85
N PHE A 57 -8.60 8.33 3.33
CA PHE A 57 -8.25 8.72 1.97
C PHE A 57 -9.11 7.96 0.95
N LEU A 58 -9.11 6.63 0.98
CA LEU A 58 -9.89 5.83 0.04
C LEU A 58 -11.40 6.03 0.20
N CYS A 59 -11.89 6.22 1.43
CA CYS A 59 -13.29 6.51 1.69
C CYS A 59 -13.75 7.82 1.05
N TRP A 60 -12.89 8.85 1.06
CA TRP A 60 -13.17 10.13 0.40
C TRP A 60 -13.41 9.95 -1.12
N TYR A 61 -12.69 9.02 -1.75
CA TYR A 61 -12.87 8.65 -3.16
C TYR A 61 -14.03 7.67 -3.41
N GLY A 62 -14.79 7.30 -2.37
CA GLY A 62 -15.91 6.36 -2.46
C GLY A 62 -15.50 4.89 -2.47
N TYR A 63 -14.29 4.57 -2.00
CA TYR A 63 -13.80 3.20 -1.88
C TYR A 63 -13.86 2.70 -0.44
N GLN A 64 -14.38 1.49 -0.25
CA GLN A 64 -14.35 0.79 1.01
C GLN A 64 -13.11 -0.12 1.10
N VAL A 65 -12.36 0.01 2.19
CA VAL A 65 -11.21 -0.87 2.48
C VAL A 65 -11.67 -2.12 3.21
N LEU A 66 -11.65 -3.26 2.52
CA LEU A 66 -12.04 -4.56 3.06
C LEU A 66 -10.91 -5.17 3.91
N HIS A 67 -9.72 -5.26 3.33
CA HIS A 67 -8.51 -5.76 3.99
C HIS A 67 -7.38 -4.76 3.82
N LEU A 68 -6.67 -4.49 4.91
CA LEU A 68 -5.49 -3.64 4.96
C LEU A 68 -4.40 -4.39 5.72
N ILE A 69 -3.34 -4.74 5.03
CA ILE A 69 -2.20 -5.49 5.56
C ILE A 69 -0.98 -4.62 5.34
N ARG A 70 -0.20 -4.38 6.40
CA ARG A 70 1.07 -3.68 6.29
C ARG A 70 2.14 -4.70 5.91
N LEU A 71 2.65 -4.58 4.69
CA LEU A 71 3.66 -5.50 4.15
C LEU A 71 5.08 -5.11 4.55
N SER A 72 5.35 -3.81 4.73
CA SER A 72 6.66 -3.30 5.14
C SER A 72 6.53 -2.02 5.97
N PHE A 73 7.61 -1.70 6.69
CA PHE A 73 7.82 -0.44 7.39
C PHE A 73 9.31 -0.12 7.37
N GLY A 74 9.68 0.97 6.69
CA GLY A 74 11.08 1.33 6.50
C GLY A 74 11.88 0.15 5.88
N PRO A 75 12.97 -0.29 6.50
CA PRO A 75 13.77 -1.42 6.01
C PRO A 75 13.20 -2.81 6.36
N PHE A 76 12.08 -2.88 7.09
CA PHE A 76 11.52 -4.14 7.58
C PHE A 76 10.39 -4.62 6.67
N GLU A 77 10.43 -5.90 6.27
CA GLU A 77 9.38 -6.58 5.50
C GLU A 77 8.71 -7.66 6.34
N LEU A 78 7.42 -7.90 6.09
CA LEU A 78 6.65 -8.96 6.74
C LEU A 78 7.12 -10.36 6.33
N GLY A 79 7.60 -10.53 5.09
CA GLY A 79 8.12 -11.80 4.58
C GLY A 79 7.14 -12.96 4.73
N LYS A 80 7.57 -14.02 5.42
CA LYS A 80 6.79 -15.26 5.64
C LYS A 80 6.27 -15.42 7.07
N ILE A 81 6.26 -14.35 7.86
CA ILE A 81 5.83 -14.38 9.26
C ILE A 81 4.34 -14.72 9.33
N ALA A 82 4.00 -15.72 10.14
CA ALA A 82 2.60 -16.12 10.33
C ALA A 82 1.82 -15.10 11.20
N PRO A 83 0.49 -15.04 11.08
CA PRO A 83 -0.32 -14.20 11.95
C PRO A 83 -0.10 -14.52 13.43
N GLY A 84 0.31 -13.52 14.22
CA GLY A 84 0.57 -13.66 15.66
C GLY A 84 1.98 -14.15 16.02
N GLU A 85 2.80 -14.49 15.03
CA GLU A 85 4.20 -14.84 15.22
C GLU A 85 5.06 -13.58 15.46
N ILE A 86 6.09 -13.72 16.29
CA ILE A 86 7.06 -12.67 16.59
C ILE A 86 8.44 -13.16 16.17
N VAL A 87 9.13 -12.36 15.37
CA VAL A 87 10.49 -12.62 14.92
C VAL A 87 11.40 -11.51 15.43
N ASP A 88 12.53 -11.89 16.03
CA ASP A 88 13.56 -10.95 16.46
C ASP A 88 14.49 -10.62 15.27
N PHE A 89 14.89 -9.35 15.17
CA PHE A 89 15.76 -8.83 14.13
C PHE A 89 17.23 -8.70 14.58
N SER A 90 17.59 -9.32 15.70
CA SER A 90 18.94 -9.33 16.28
C SER A 90 19.96 -10.06 15.37
N GLY A 91 20.48 -9.37 14.34
CA GLY A 91 21.62 -9.89 13.59
C GLY A 91 22.08 -9.15 12.34
N ARG A 92 21.23 -8.39 11.64
CA ARG A 92 21.65 -7.62 10.43
C ARG A 92 20.75 -6.41 10.19
N ALA A 93 20.89 -5.40 11.03
CA ALA A 93 20.24 -4.11 10.81
C ALA A 93 20.95 -3.22 9.76
N GLY A 94 21.95 -3.74 9.03
CA GLY A 94 22.92 -2.92 8.29
C GLY A 94 22.88 -2.95 6.76
N GLU A 95 22.24 -3.94 6.10
CA GLU A 95 22.36 -4.07 4.63
C GLU A 95 21.03 -4.41 3.93
N ALA A 96 19.89 -4.14 4.55
CA ALA A 96 18.66 -3.98 3.78
C ALA A 96 18.66 -2.57 3.19
N GLY A 97 19.54 -2.34 2.21
CA GLY A 97 19.31 -1.26 1.26
C GLY A 97 17.86 -1.41 0.79
N VAL A 98 17.08 -0.33 0.87
CA VAL A 98 15.66 -0.34 0.54
C VAL A 98 15.53 -0.81 -0.90
N ARG A 99 15.44 -2.13 -1.08
CA ARG A 99 15.34 -2.76 -2.38
C ARG A 99 13.86 -2.74 -2.64
N TRP A 100 13.40 -1.61 -3.17
CA TRP A 100 12.18 -1.58 -3.93
C TRP A 100 12.31 -2.65 -5.00
N VAL A 101 11.79 -3.85 -4.73
CA VAL A 101 11.73 -4.89 -5.73
C VAL A 101 10.91 -4.27 -6.85
N ASN A 102 11.52 -4.11 -8.02
CA ASN A 102 10.85 -3.57 -9.19
C ASN A 102 9.59 -4.41 -9.43
N TRP A 103 8.42 -3.85 -9.12
CA TRP A 103 7.12 -4.51 -9.34
C TRP A 103 6.74 -4.55 -10.83
N THR A 104 7.59 -4.05 -11.72
CA THR A 104 7.49 -4.31 -13.16
C THR A 104 7.92 -5.73 -13.49
N ARG A 105 6.91 -6.57 -13.77
CA ARG A 105 6.97 -7.89 -14.41
C ARG A 105 7.86 -8.93 -13.71
N ALA A 106 7.23 -9.78 -12.90
CA ALA A 106 7.60 -11.18 -12.88
C ALA A 106 6.63 -11.90 -13.82
N GLU A 107 7.18 -12.52 -14.86
CA GLU A 107 6.53 -13.52 -15.70
C GLU A 107 6.08 -14.74 -14.87
#